data_AF-A0A1M3L5X9-F1
#
_entry.id   AF-A0A1M3L5X9-F1
#
_cell.length_a   1.000
_cell.length_b   1.000
_cell.length_c   1.000
_cell.angle_alpha   90.00
_cell.angle_beta   90.00
_cell.angle_gamma   90.00
#
_symmetry.space_group_name_H-M   'P 1'
#
loop_
_entity.id
_entity.type
_entity.pdbx_description
1 polymer ?
#
loop_
_entity_poly.entity_id
_entity_poly.type
_entity_poly.pdbx_seq_one_letter_code
_entity_poly.pdbx_strand_id
1 'polypeptide(L)'
;MNLLRMADRIRKDCSSLVDHDPRAADPFLIAYAMDTGSVLVTHETEAAGKSNRRRAHYIPGVCNEKNGTWMRFITVMKHECWII
;
A
#
# COMPACT_ATOMS: atom_id res chain seq x y z
N MET A 1 4.57 -9.64 16.61
CA MET A 1 5.38 -8.41 16.71
C MET A 1 4.47 -7.28 17.24
N ASN A 2 4.96 -6.14 17.74
CA ASN A 2 4.04 -5.05 18.13
C ASN A 2 3.65 -4.25 16.87
N LEU A 3 2.38 -4.32 16.47
CA LEU A 3 1.85 -3.73 15.22
C LEU A 3 2.07 -2.21 15.16
N LEU A 4 1.85 -1.49 16.26
CA LEU A 4 2.09 -0.04 16.34
C LEU A 4 3.56 0.28 16.06
N ARG A 5 4.49 -0.50 16.64
CA ARG A 5 5.93 -0.34 16.37
C ARG A 5 6.32 -0.71 14.93
N MET A 6 5.57 -1.59 14.28
CA MET A 6 5.79 -1.92 12.87
C MET A 6 5.28 -0.80 11.96
N ALA A 7 4.08 -0.30 12.20
CA ALA A 7 3.51 0.84 11.48
C ALA A 7 4.39 2.09 11.63
N ASP A 8 4.89 2.36 12.84
CA ASP A 8 5.84 3.46 13.08
C ASP A 8 7.16 3.29 12.31
N ARG A 9 7.65 2.05 12.17
CA ARG A 9 8.83 1.76 11.36
C ARG A 9 8.55 1.97 9.88
N ILE A 10 7.45 1.45 9.35
CA ILE A 10 7.05 1.68 7.96
C ILE A 10 6.93 3.18 7.66
N ARG A 11 6.32 3.95 8.58
CA ARG A 11 6.19 5.40 8.46
C ARG A 11 7.55 6.12 8.46
N LYS A 12 8.52 5.67 9.27
CA LYS A 12 9.86 6.28 9.34
C LYS A 12 10.75 5.86 8.17
N ASP A 13 10.68 4.59 7.78
CA ASP A 13 11.53 3.98 6.78
C ASP A 13 11.08 4.34 5.36
N CYS A 14 9.81 4.73 5.19
CA CYS A 14 9.36 5.45 4.01
C CYS A 14 9.40 6.94 4.37
N SER A 15 10.49 7.62 4.03
CA SER A 15 10.63 9.11 4.10
C SER A 15 9.44 9.87 3.50
N SER A 16 8.70 9.17 2.67
CA SER A 16 7.57 9.54 1.84
C SER A 16 6.21 9.45 2.58
N LEU A 17 6.13 8.78 3.74
CA LEU A 17 4.94 8.66 4.62
C LEU A 17 5.01 9.57 5.86
N VAL A 18 6.07 10.37 5.98
CA VAL A 18 6.37 11.19 7.16
C VAL A 18 5.52 12.46 7.24
N ASP A 19 4.98 12.92 6.11
CA ASP A 19 4.04 14.04 6.08
C ASP A 19 2.62 13.57 6.39
N HIS A 20 1.89 14.32 7.21
CA HIS A 20 0.45 14.17 7.45
C HIS A 20 -0.39 14.49 6.19
N ASP A 21 0.04 14.05 5.01
CA ASP A 21 -0.78 14.11 3.81
C ASP A 21 -1.88 13.05 3.97
N PRO A 22 -3.16 13.44 4.09
CA PRO A 22 -4.27 12.50 4.16
C PRO A 22 -4.41 11.63 2.89
N ARG A 23 -3.59 11.89 1.86
CA ARG A 23 -3.52 11.13 0.60
C ARG A 23 -2.34 10.15 0.55
N ALA A 24 -1.55 10.03 1.62
CA ALA A 24 -0.49 9.04 1.74
C ALA A 24 -1.07 7.64 2.04
N ALA A 25 -0.36 6.58 1.64
CA ALA A 25 -0.74 5.22 1.98
C ALA A 25 -0.75 5.00 3.50
N ASP A 26 -1.74 4.26 4.00
CA ASP A 26 -1.87 4.01 5.45
C ASP A 26 -0.82 2.98 5.93
N PRO A 27 0.16 3.38 6.77
CA PRO A 27 1.19 2.48 7.26
C PRO A 27 0.64 1.38 8.19
N PHE A 28 -0.52 1.59 8.85
CA PHE A 28 -1.14 0.56 9.67
C PHE A 28 -1.69 -0.59 8.83
N LEU A 29 -2.36 -0.30 7.72
CA LEU A 29 -2.87 -1.33 6.81
C LEU A 29 -1.74 -2.19 6.26
N ILE A 30 -0.61 -1.55 5.90
CA ILE A 30 0.57 -2.24 5.38
C ILE A 30 1.24 -3.07 6.47
N ALA A 31 1.46 -2.50 7.65
CA ALA A 31 2.01 -3.22 8.79
C ALA A 31 1.16 -4.44 9.15
N TYR A 32 -0.16 -4.27 9.15
CA TYR A 32 -1.10 -5.33 9.49
C TYR A 32 -1.01 -6.48 8.48
N ALA A 33 -1.10 -6.16 7.19
CA ALA A 33 -1.01 -7.19 6.14
C ALA A 33 0.33 -7.95 6.16
N MET A 34 1.43 -7.26 6.45
CA MET A 34 2.74 -7.90 6.58
C MET A 34 2.85 -8.79 7.83
N ASP A 35 2.31 -8.36 8.98
CA ASP A 35 2.32 -9.16 10.22
C ASP A 35 1.42 -10.42 10.09
N THR A 36 0.31 -10.32 9.36
CA THR A 36 -0.63 -11.43 9.15
C THR A 36 -0.36 -12.26 7.90
N GLY A 37 0.64 -11.91 7.08
CA GLY A 37 0.90 -12.56 5.79
C GLY A 37 -0.25 -12.43 4.79
N SER A 38 -1.08 -11.39 4.94
CA SER A 38 -2.24 -11.14 4.08
C SER A 38 -1.88 -10.35 2.82
N VAL A 39 -2.72 -10.46 1.79
CA VAL A 39 -2.60 -9.70 0.54
C VAL A 39 -3.40 -8.41 0.64
N LEU A 40 -2.76 -7.26 0.40
CA LEU A 40 -3.46 -5.99 0.28
C LEU A 40 -4.14 -5.86 -1.09
N VAL A 41 -5.45 -5.67 -1.09
CA VAL A 41 -6.21 -5.39 -2.32
C VAL A 41 -6.49 -3.89 -2.40
N THR A 42 -6.11 -3.24 -3.50
CA THR A 42 -6.24 -1.78 -3.64
C THR A 42 -6.72 -1.34 -5.02
N HIS A 43 -7.47 -0.23 -5.07
CA HIS A 43 -7.81 0.49 -6.30
C HIS A 43 -6.72 1.48 -6.75
N GLU A 44 -5.69 1.68 -5.93
CA GLU A 44 -4.62 2.58 -6.25
C GLU A 44 -3.76 2.04 -7.41
N THR A 45 -3.33 2.95 -8.27
CA THR A 45 -2.40 2.68 -9.37
C THR A 45 -1.01 3.14 -8.97
N GLU A 46 0.00 2.34 -9.32
CA GLU A 46 1.41 2.70 -9.14
C GLU A 46 1.71 4.09 -9.71
N ALA A 47 2.59 4.83 -9.02
CA ALA A 47 3.03 6.16 -9.45
C ALA A 47 3.69 6.15 -10.85
N ALA A 48 4.26 5.02 -11.26
CA ALA A 48 4.90 4.84 -12.57
C ALA A 48 3.93 4.97 -13.76
N GLY A 49 2.62 4.79 -13.55
CA GLY A 49 1.60 4.93 -14.61
C GLY A 49 0.97 6.33 -14.74
N LYS A 50 1.41 7.32 -13.94
CA LYS A 50 0.77 8.64 -13.90
C LYS A 50 1.68 9.73 -14.47
N SER A 51 1.23 10.37 -15.55
CA SER A 51 1.86 11.52 -16.21
C SER A 51 2.12 12.71 -15.26
N ASN A 52 1.31 12.84 -14.20
CA ASN A 52 1.45 13.88 -13.19
C ASN A 52 1.89 13.26 -11.85
N ARG A 53 3.21 13.09 -11.67
CA ARG A 53 3.87 12.47 -10.50
C ARG A 53 3.80 13.33 -9.20
N ARG A 54 2.68 14.01 -8.94
CA ARG A 54 2.49 14.77 -7.70
C ARG A 54 2.41 13.90 -6.43
N ARG A 55 2.31 12.57 -6.56
CA ARG A 55 2.26 11.61 -5.46
C ARG A 55 3.18 10.44 -5.75
N ALA A 56 4.11 10.14 -4.84
CA ALA A 56 4.95 8.94 -4.85
C ALA A 56 4.44 7.84 -3.89
N HIS A 57 3.32 8.08 -3.20
CA HIS A 57 2.97 7.41 -1.94
C HIS A 57 1.71 6.53 -2.05
N TYR A 58 1.66 5.66 -3.05
CA TYR A 58 0.53 4.73 -3.23
C TYR A 58 0.85 3.38 -2.59
N ILE A 59 -0.18 2.66 -2.12
CA ILE A 59 -0.07 1.32 -1.50
C ILE A 59 0.84 0.38 -2.32
N PRO A 60 0.69 0.26 -3.66
CA PRO A 60 1.58 -0.58 -4.47
C PRO A 60 3.06 -0.22 -4.34
N GLY A 61 3.39 1.08 -4.35
CA GLY A 61 4.77 1.54 -4.27
C GLY A 61 5.40 1.22 -2.92
N VAL A 62 4.68 1.47 -1.84
CA VAL A 62 5.14 1.17 -0.48
C VAL A 62 5.27 -0.34 -0.25
N CYS A 63 4.31 -1.14 -0.74
CA CYS A 63 4.38 -2.59 -0.65
C CYS A 63 5.59 -3.15 -1.42
N ASN A 64 5.87 -2.65 -2.63
CA ASN A 64 7.04 -3.05 -3.40
C ASN A 64 8.36 -2.72 -2.65
N GLU A 65 8.44 -1.57 -1.99
CA GLU A 65 9.63 -1.17 -1.21
C GLU A 65 9.84 -2.04 0.04
N LYS A 66 8.76 -2.47 0.69
CA LYS A 66 8.80 -3.22 1.96
C LYS A 66 8.57 -4.72 1.81
N ASN A 67 8.57 -5.25 0.58
CA ASN A 67 8.26 -6.65 0.27
C ASN A 67 6.88 -7.10 0.78
N GLY A 68 5.90 -6.20 0.83
CA GLY A 68 4.51 -6.52 1.11
C GLY A 68 3.81 -7.11 -0.11
N THR A 69 2.91 -8.08 0.09
CA THR A 69 2.10 -8.66 -0.98
C THR A 69 0.87 -7.81 -1.23
N TRP A 70 0.61 -7.49 -2.50
CA TRP A 70 -0.56 -6.70 -2.89
C TRP A 70 -1.12 -7.14 -4.24
N MET A 71 -2.37 -6.76 -4.52
CA MET A 71 -3.06 -7.00 -5.79
C MET A 71 -3.99 -5.83 -6.14
N ARG A 72 -4.15 -5.56 -7.44
CA ARG A 72 -5.17 -4.60 -7.90
C ARG A 72 -6.56 -5.16 -7.70
N PHE A 73 -7.49 -4.34 -7.19
CA PHE A 73 -8.88 -4.73 -7.00
C PHE A 73 -9.52 -5.27 -8.28
N ILE A 74 -9.27 -4.62 -9.43
CA ILE A 74 -9.76 -5.09 -10.73
C ILE A 74 -9.28 -6.52 -11.08
N THR A 75 -8.09 -6.91 -10.62
CA THR A 75 -7.58 -8.27 -10.82
C THR A 75 -8.36 -9.27 -9.97
N VAL A 76 -8.66 -8.91 -8.71
CA VAL A 76 -9.51 -9.72 -7.82
C VAL A 76 -10.91 -9.88 -8.41
N MET A 77 -11.55 -8.79 -8.84
CA MET A 77 -12.88 -8.86 -9.46
C MET A 77 -12.92 -9.79 -10.67
N LYS A 78 -11.90 -9.73 -11.53
CA LYS A 78 -11.78 -10.60 -12.71
C LYS A 78 -11.57 -12.06 -12.32
N HIS A 79 -10.74 -12.33 -11.32
CA HIS A 79 -10.49 -13.69 -10.85
C HIS A 79 -11.74 -14.31 -10.22
N GLU A 80 -12.50 -13.52 -9.45
CA GLU A 80 -13.71 -13.97 -8.76
C GLU A 80 -14.98 -13.88 -9.62
N CYS A 81 -14.85 -13.57 -10.92
CA CYS A 81 -15.98 -13.43 -11.85
C CYS A 81 -17.08 -12.47 -11.36
N TRP A 82 -16.70 -11.39 -10.67
CA TRP A 82 -17.65 -10.37 -10.26
C TRP A 82 -18.15 -9.61 -11.48
N ILE A 83 -19.43 -9.23 -11.47
CA ILE A 83 -20.04 -8.43 -12.54
C ILE A 83 -19.45 -7.01 -12.45
N ILE A 84 -18.83 -6.56 -13.54
CA ILE A 84 -18.20 -5.24 -13.69
C ILE A 84 -19.13 -4.30 -14.45
#